data_AF-A0AAU3R548-F1
#
_entry.id   AF-A0AAU3R548-F1
#
_cell.length_a   1.000
_cell.length_b   1.000
_cell.length_c   1.000
_cell.angle_alpha   90.00
_cell.angle_beta   90.00
_cell.angle_gamma   90.00
#
_symmetry.space_group_name_H-M   'P 1'
#
loop_
_entity.id
_entity.type
_entity.pdbx_description
1 polymer ?
#
loop_
_entity_poly.entity_id
_entity_poly.type
_entity_poly.pdbx_seq_one_letter_code
_entity_poly.pdbx_strand_id
1 'polypeptide(L)'
;MTPTQLADRAPAAPVPAPRSAGRSEIREARSRRKRLLARYLGYVGYFVGAGLISGAVVHHPLDPARYTRIALYGVLLFLAATALNEFLLTRRKATFKQVAGIMGASLLLSFGIGMLSGGLQHFSDFPTRAATLIPAGILLSFIAFVIKDEDASWRRIFGLTGLAILLTAVAAFAGLRYVASSMAPESGGHSHGTGAGESETHHEEPTVTGSTQPTPQSKPTAPARTAPATPPSEQSHDDGHAHGH
;
A
#
# COMPACT_ATOMS: atom_id res chain seq x y z
N MET A 1 -44.16 -23.42 76.21
CA MET A 1 -43.27 -22.34 75.74
C MET A 1 -44.06 -21.47 74.79
N THR A 2 -43.92 -20.15 74.99
CA THR A 2 -44.89 -19.07 74.75
C THR A 2 -44.87 -18.49 73.33
N PRO A 3 -45.92 -17.76 72.92
CA PRO A 3 -46.03 -17.04 71.64
C PRO A 3 -45.12 -15.79 71.55
N THR A 4 -43.89 -15.87 72.06
CA THR A 4 -42.95 -14.74 72.18
C THR A 4 -41.69 -14.85 71.31
N GLN A 5 -41.72 -15.67 70.24
CA GLN A 5 -40.61 -15.77 69.28
C GLN A 5 -40.92 -15.24 67.87
N LEU A 6 -41.96 -14.42 67.72
CA LEU A 6 -42.34 -13.80 66.44
C LEU A 6 -42.29 -12.27 66.46
N ALA A 7 -41.50 -11.68 67.36
CA ALA A 7 -41.46 -10.23 67.58
C ALA A 7 -40.06 -9.61 67.51
N ASP A 8 -39.10 -10.26 66.85
CA ASP A 8 -37.76 -9.68 66.68
C ASP A 8 -37.26 -9.80 65.24
N ARG A 9 -38.02 -9.19 64.32
CA ARG A 9 -37.51 -8.87 62.98
C ARG A 9 -37.29 -7.37 62.94
N ALA A 10 -36.05 -6.96 63.24
CA ALA A 10 -35.61 -5.59 63.04
C ALA A 10 -36.07 -5.08 61.66
N PRO A 11 -36.60 -3.85 61.55
CA PRO A 11 -37.01 -3.31 60.27
C PRO A 11 -35.82 -3.36 59.32
N ALA A 12 -36.01 -4.02 58.18
CA ALA A 12 -34.99 -4.09 57.14
C ALA A 12 -34.51 -2.67 56.86
N ALA A 13 -33.20 -2.44 57.01
CA ALA A 13 -32.59 -1.15 56.71
C ALA A 13 -33.07 -0.70 55.32
N PRO A 14 -33.48 0.57 55.16
CA PRO A 14 -34.00 1.05 53.89
C PRO A 14 -32.97 0.74 52.80
N VAL A 15 -33.40 -0.01 51.79
CA VAL A 15 -32.61 -0.29 50.60
C VAL A 15 -32.15 1.07 50.07
N PRO A 16 -30.84 1.35 50.01
CA PRO A 16 -30.37 2.64 49.54
C PRO A 16 -30.90 2.82 48.13
N ALA A 17 -31.71 3.87 47.93
CA ALA A 17 -32.26 4.19 46.62
C ALA A 17 -31.11 4.22 45.59
N PRO A 18 -31.28 3.65 44.38
CA PRO A 18 -30.23 3.65 43.38
C PRO A 18 -29.80 5.10 43.16
N ARG A 19 -28.53 5.40 43.49
CA ARG A 19 -27.96 6.74 43.32
C ARG A 19 -28.18 7.12 41.86
N SER A 20 -29.10 8.05 41.61
CA SER A 20 -29.32 8.59 40.27
C SER A 20 -27.99 9.19 39.84
N ALA A 21 -27.31 8.59 38.86
CA ALA A 21 -26.02 9.06 38.38
C ALA A 21 -26.13 10.57 38.13
N GLY A 22 -25.33 11.36 38.85
CA GLY A 22 -25.43 12.81 38.79
C GLY A 22 -25.20 13.30 37.36
N ARG A 23 -25.82 14.42 36.97
CA ARG A 23 -25.57 15.05 35.65
C ARG A 23 -24.07 15.23 35.35
N SER A 24 -23.24 15.39 36.39
CA SER A 24 -21.77 15.41 36.32
C SER A 24 -21.17 14.08 35.84
N GLU A 25 -21.58 12.95 36.43
CA GLU A 25 -21.09 11.61 36.08
C GLU A 25 -21.45 11.22 34.64
N ILE A 26 -22.67 11.56 34.21
CA ILE A 26 -23.11 11.37 32.81
C ILE A 26 -22.26 12.21 31.86
N ARG A 27 -21.94 13.46 32.22
CA ARG A 27 -21.11 14.36 31.41
C ARG A 27 -19.67 13.86 31.31
N GLU A 28 -19.12 13.34 32.40
CA GLU A 28 -17.79 12.74 32.42
C GLU A 28 -17.71 11.44 31.61
N ALA A 29 -18.70 10.54 31.75
CA ALA A 29 -18.75 9.32 30.96
C ALA A 29 -18.79 9.64 29.45
N ARG A 30 -19.58 10.66 29.07
CA ARG A 30 -19.65 11.13 27.68
C ARG A 30 -18.33 11.73 27.20
N SER A 31 -17.63 12.51 28.02
CA SER A 31 -16.34 13.10 27.65
C SER A 31 -15.24 12.04 27.53
N ARG A 32 -15.22 11.05 28.43
CA ARG A 32 -14.35 9.86 28.36
C ARG A 32 -14.59 9.10 27.05
N ARG A 33 -15.85 8.80 26.72
CA ARG A 33 -16.21 8.11 25.47
C ARG A 33 -15.78 8.90 24.23
N LYS A 34 -16.02 10.23 24.20
CA LYS A 34 -15.57 11.09 23.10
C LYS A 34 -14.04 11.08 22.94
N ARG A 35 -13.30 11.13 24.05
CA ARG A 35 -11.82 11.07 24.02
C ARG A 35 -11.31 9.71 23.52
N LEU A 36 -11.92 8.61 23.94
CA LEU A 36 -11.59 7.27 23.45
C LEU A 36 -11.86 7.15 21.94
N LEU A 37 -13.02 7.63 21.48
CA LEU A 37 -13.35 7.64 20.06
C LEU A 37 -12.35 8.49 19.25
N ALA A 38 -11.98 9.66 19.75
CA ALA A 38 -10.99 10.51 19.09
C ALA A 38 -9.60 9.84 18.99
N ARG A 39 -9.18 9.10 20.04
CA ARG A 39 -7.94 8.29 20.00
C ARG A 39 -8.01 7.23 18.91
N TYR A 40 -9.10 6.49 18.89
CA TYR A 40 -9.32 5.44 17.91
C TYR A 40 -9.34 6.00 16.48
N LEU A 41 -10.08 7.09 16.23
CA LEU A 41 -10.14 7.74 14.93
C LEU A 41 -8.77 8.29 14.50
N GLY A 42 -8.00 8.87 15.41
CA GLY A 42 -6.64 9.30 15.14
C GLY A 42 -5.74 8.12 14.76
N TYR A 43 -5.81 7.01 15.50
CA TYR A 43 -5.06 5.80 15.19
C TYR A 43 -5.44 5.22 13.82
N VAL A 44 -6.73 4.99 13.56
CA VAL A 44 -7.21 4.44 12.29
C VAL A 44 -6.86 5.37 11.12
N GLY A 45 -7.11 6.67 11.28
CA GLY A 45 -6.79 7.67 10.24
C GLY A 45 -5.30 7.70 9.89
N TYR A 46 -4.42 7.51 10.89
CA TYR A 46 -2.98 7.42 10.66
C TYR A 46 -2.63 6.22 9.78
N PHE A 47 -3.12 5.02 10.10
CA PHE A 47 -2.82 3.81 9.32
C PHE A 47 -3.47 3.81 7.94
N VAL A 48 -4.72 4.27 7.84
CA VAL A 48 -5.41 4.39 6.54
C VAL A 48 -4.70 5.41 5.67
N GLY A 49 -4.36 6.58 6.21
CA GLY A 49 -3.61 7.61 5.47
C GLY A 49 -2.26 7.09 4.97
N ALA A 50 -1.48 6.46 5.85
CA ALA A 50 -0.20 5.83 5.49
C ALA A 50 -0.37 4.74 4.41
N GLY A 51 -1.41 3.90 4.53
CA GLY A 51 -1.75 2.87 3.55
C GLY A 51 -2.11 3.44 2.18
N LEU A 52 -2.88 4.52 2.13
CA LEU A 52 -3.25 5.21 0.88
C LEU A 52 -2.02 5.82 0.19
N ILE A 53 -1.14 6.48 0.95
CA ILE A 53 0.13 7.01 0.43
C ILE A 53 0.96 5.85 -0.14
N SER A 54 1.15 4.80 0.66
CA SER A 54 1.92 3.62 0.31
C SER A 54 1.43 2.95 -0.98
N GLY A 55 0.14 2.62 -1.05
CA GLY A 55 -0.47 1.98 -2.22
C GLY A 55 -0.40 2.86 -3.47
N ALA A 56 -0.58 4.18 -3.32
CA ALA A 56 -0.53 5.12 -4.43
C ALA A 56 0.85 5.20 -5.08
N VAL A 57 1.94 5.18 -4.30
CA VAL A 57 3.30 5.23 -4.85
C VAL A 57 3.59 4.05 -5.77
N VAL A 58 3.15 2.87 -5.36
CA VAL A 58 3.43 1.60 -6.05
C VAL A 58 2.64 1.50 -7.34
N HIS A 59 1.40 2.00 -7.33
CA HIS A 59 0.50 1.95 -8.48
C HIS A 59 0.54 3.23 -9.33
N HIS A 60 1.32 4.24 -8.93
CA HIS A 60 1.44 5.51 -9.64
C HIS A 60 1.68 5.35 -11.15
N PRO A 61 2.52 4.41 -11.64
CA PRO A 61 2.71 4.25 -13.08
C PRO A 61 1.49 3.71 -13.85
N LEU A 62 0.53 3.05 -13.18
CA LEU A 62 -0.64 2.45 -13.84
C LEU A 62 -1.68 3.50 -14.24
N ASP A 63 -1.93 4.46 -13.34
CA ASP A 63 -2.80 5.61 -13.58
C ASP A 63 -2.32 6.78 -12.71
N PRO A 64 -1.35 7.57 -13.21
CA PRO A 64 -0.74 8.64 -12.44
C PRO A 64 -1.77 9.61 -11.87
N ALA A 65 -2.73 10.06 -12.68
CA ALA A 65 -3.74 11.04 -12.25
C ALA A 65 -4.63 10.50 -11.12
N ARG A 66 -5.01 9.22 -11.17
CA ARG A 66 -5.79 8.59 -10.09
C ARG A 66 -4.95 8.41 -8.83
N TYR A 67 -3.75 7.86 -8.94
CA TYR A 67 -2.94 7.56 -7.77
C TYR A 67 -2.30 8.80 -7.14
N THR A 68 -2.03 9.88 -7.89
CA THR A 68 -1.70 11.18 -7.31
C THR A 68 -2.84 11.71 -6.44
N ARG A 69 -4.10 11.60 -6.90
CA ARG A 69 -5.27 12.01 -6.10
C ARG A 69 -5.42 11.15 -4.83
N ILE A 70 -5.25 9.84 -4.96
CA ILE A 70 -5.28 8.92 -3.79
C ILE A 70 -4.17 9.27 -2.80
N ALA A 71 -2.94 9.52 -3.28
CA ALA A 71 -1.84 9.95 -2.44
C ALA A 71 -2.17 11.27 -1.73
N LEU A 72 -2.75 12.25 -2.43
CA LEU A 72 -3.13 13.53 -1.83
C LEU A 72 -4.16 13.35 -0.71
N TYR A 73 -5.22 12.56 -0.94
CA TYR A 73 -6.19 12.24 0.12
C TYR A 73 -5.55 11.49 1.29
N GLY A 74 -4.63 10.56 1.00
CA GLY A 74 -3.84 9.86 2.00
C GLY A 74 -3.00 10.81 2.86
N VAL A 75 -2.29 11.75 2.25
CA VAL A 75 -1.50 12.80 2.93
C VAL A 75 -2.39 13.65 3.82
N LEU A 76 -3.51 14.16 3.30
CA LEU A 76 -4.42 14.99 4.08
C LEU A 76 -4.96 14.24 5.31
N LEU A 77 -5.42 12.99 5.12
CA LEU A 77 -5.92 12.15 6.21
C LEU A 77 -4.83 11.84 7.24
N PHE A 78 -3.63 11.49 6.77
CA PHE A 78 -2.48 11.17 7.61
C PHE A 78 -2.04 12.36 8.47
N LEU A 79 -1.96 13.55 7.87
CA LEU A 79 -1.60 14.77 8.57
C LEU A 79 -2.68 15.16 9.59
N ALA A 80 -3.96 15.09 9.22
CA ALA A 80 -5.06 15.36 10.15
C ALA A 80 -5.05 14.38 11.34
N ALA A 81 -4.83 13.09 11.08
CA ALA A 81 -4.74 12.05 12.09
C ALA A 81 -3.53 12.23 13.01
N THR A 82 -2.36 12.55 12.45
CA THR A 82 -1.15 12.84 13.22
C THR A 82 -1.35 14.07 14.08
N ALA A 83 -1.95 15.13 13.54
CA ALA A 83 -2.24 16.33 14.32
C ALA A 83 -3.22 16.07 15.48
N LEU A 84 -4.26 15.27 15.21
CA LEU A 84 -5.22 14.83 16.23
C LEU A 84 -4.51 14.07 17.35
N ASN A 85 -3.72 13.06 16.99
CA ASN A 85 -3.09 12.15 17.96
C ASN A 85 -1.96 12.82 18.76
N GLU A 86 -1.10 13.58 18.08
CA GLU A 86 0.13 14.12 18.67
C GLU A 86 -0.10 15.46 19.41
N PHE A 87 -0.98 16.33 18.91
CA PHE A 87 -1.15 17.68 19.46
C PHE A 87 -2.47 17.87 20.19
N LEU A 88 -3.60 17.48 19.57
CA LEU A 88 -4.91 17.74 20.16
C LEU A 88 -5.18 16.84 21.37
N LEU A 89 -4.79 15.56 21.30
CA LEU A 89 -5.08 14.60 22.37
C LEU A 89 -4.05 14.60 23.50
N THR A 90 -2.78 14.82 23.15
CA THR A 90 -1.65 14.84 24.10
C THR A 90 -1.40 16.23 24.68
N ARG A 91 -2.02 17.29 24.12
CA ARG A 91 -1.82 18.70 24.52
C ARG A 91 -0.34 19.09 24.55
N ARG A 92 0.47 18.49 23.68
CA ARG A 92 1.91 18.75 23.60
C ARG A 92 2.13 20.18 23.11
N LYS A 93 2.86 20.99 23.88
CA LYS A 93 3.34 22.30 23.41
C LYS A 93 4.60 22.08 22.56
N ALA A 94 4.40 21.70 21.30
CA ALA A 94 5.48 21.56 20.34
C ALA A 94 5.67 22.86 19.55
N THR A 95 6.92 23.18 19.21
CA THR A 95 7.20 24.27 18.27
C THR A 95 6.76 23.89 16.86
N PHE A 96 6.45 24.88 16.01
CA PHE A 96 6.08 24.62 14.61
C PHE A 96 7.15 23.77 13.88
N LYS A 97 8.44 24.00 14.16
CA LYS A 97 9.54 23.23 13.59
C LYS A 97 9.48 21.75 13.96
N GLN A 98 9.23 21.43 15.23
CA GLN A 98 9.07 20.04 15.68
C GLN A 98 7.86 19.38 15.04
N VAL A 99 6.73 20.10 14.93
CA VAL A 99 5.54 19.60 14.24
C VAL A 99 5.85 19.28 12.78
N ALA A 100 6.45 20.22 12.06
CA ALA A 100 6.82 20.04 10.66
C ALA A 100 7.82 18.88 10.48
N GLY A 101 8.80 18.74 11.37
CA GLY A 101 9.77 17.65 11.36
C GLY A 101 9.11 16.28 11.55
N ILE A 102 8.26 16.13 12.57
CA ILE A 102 7.52 14.87 12.82
C ILE A 102 6.63 14.52 11.65
N MET A 103 5.89 15.49 11.11
CA MET A 103 4.96 15.30 10.00
C MET A 103 5.71 14.92 8.71
N GLY A 104 6.80 15.63 8.41
CA GLY A 104 7.67 15.34 7.27
C GLY A 104 8.30 13.96 7.36
N ALA A 105 8.92 13.62 8.50
CA ALA A 105 9.50 12.31 8.73
C ALA A 105 8.46 11.18 8.60
N SER A 106 7.29 11.37 9.21
CA SER A 106 6.18 10.41 9.15
C SER A 106 5.66 10.19 7.72
N LEU A 107 5.61 11.24 6.91
CA LEU A 107 5.28 11.14 5.48
C LEU A 107 6.37 10.42 4.69
N LEU A 108 7.64 10.83 4.82
CA LEU A 108 8.77 10.17 4.15
C LEU A 108 8.82 8.68 4.50
N LEU A 109 8.58 8.33 5.76
CA LEU A 109 8.53 6.95 6.21
C LEU A 109 7.39 6.18 5.52
N SER A 110 6.21 6.77 5.39
CA SER A 110 5.06 6.16 4.71
C SER A 110 5.36 5.90 3.23
N PHE A 111 5.99 6.85 2.54
CA PHE A 111 6.50 6.64 1.17
C PHE A 111 7.55 5.53 1.12
N GLY A 112 8.53 5.55 2.03
CA GLY A 112 9.62 4.58 2.07
C GLY A 112 9.11 3.16 2.26
N ILE A 113 8.21 2.96 3.22
CA ILE A 113 7.54 1.67 3.47
C ILE A 113 6.69 1.26 2.27
N GLY A 114 6.00 2.19 1.61
CA GLY A 114 5.21 1.88 0.42
C GLY A 114 6.05 1.41 -0.76
N MET A 115 7.14 2.11 -1.07
CA MET A 115 8.08 1.69 -2.11
C MET A 115 8.69 0.32 -1.81
N LEU A 116 9.09 0.08 -0.56
CA LEU A 116 9.66 -1.19 -0.13
C LEU A 116 8.63 -2.32 -0.22
N SER A 117 7.49 -2.18 0.46
CA SER A 117 6.47 -3.23 0.55
C SER A 117 5.82 -3.52 -0.80
N GLY A 118 5.43 -2.50 -1.57
CA GLY A 118 4.82 -2.73 -2.88
C GLY A 118 5.82 -3.12 -3.95
N GLY A 119 7.09 -2.70 -3.82
CA GLY A 119 8.18 -3.23 -4.63
C GLY A 119 8.34 -4.74 -4.41
N LEU A 120 8.32 -5.20 -3.16
CA LEU A 120 8.36 -6.64 -2.84
C LEU A 120 7.14 -7.40 -3.36
N GLN A 121 5.93 -6.85 -3.18
CA GLN A 121 4.67 -7.50 -3.58
C GLN A 121 4.53 -7.65 -5.10
N HIS A 122 4.97 -6.65 -5.86
CA HIS A 122 4.85 -6.64 -7.33
C HIS A 122 6.19 -6.92 -8.03
N PHE A 123 7.11 -7.59 -7.35
CA PHE A 123 8.42 -7.90 -7.94
C PHE A 123 8.26 -8.82 -9.15
N SER A 124 7.42 -9.87 -9.05
CA SER A 124 7.14 -10.78 -10.16
C SER A 124 6.50 -10.08 -11.36
N ASP A 125 5.63 -9.10 -11.09
CA ASP A 125 4.86 -8.43 -12.13
C ASP A 125 5.71 -7.39 -12.86
N PHE A 126 6.57 -6.67 -12.13
CA PHE A 126 7.37 -5.55 -12.66
C PHE A 126 8.79 -5.53 -12.06
N PRO A 127 9.63 -6.52 -12.38
CA PRO A 127 10.89 -6.77 -11.65
C PRO A 127 11.88 -5.61 -11.78
N THR A 128 12.03 -5.00 -12.95
CA THR A 128 12.92 -3.84 -13.17
C THR A 128 12.52 -2.63 -12.32
N ARG A 129 11.22 -2.40 -12.17
CA ARG A 129 10.68 -1.30 -11.35
C ARG A 129 10.89 -1.60 -9.87
N ALA A 130 10.52 -2.79 -9.43
CA ALA A 130 10.66 -3.23 -8.06
C ALA A 130 12.12 -3.22 -7.58
N ALA A 131 13.06 -3.63 -8.43
CA ALA A 131 14.50 -3.55 -8.16
C ALA A 131 15.00 -2.12 -7.89
N THR A 132 14.26 -1.09 -8.32
CA THR A 132 14.56 0.31 -8.04
C THR A 132 13.79 0.81 -6.80
N LEU A 133 12.52 0.44 -6.67
CA LEU A 133 11.66 0.89 -5.56
C LEU A 133 12.10 0.33 -4.19
N ILE A 134 12.49 -0.94 -4.11
CA ILE A 134 12.91 -1.60 -2.87
C ILE A 134 14.10 -0.85 -2.21
N PRO A 135 15.25 -0.66 -2.89
CA PRO A 135 16.38 0.05 -2.30
C PRO A 135 16.07 1.54 -2.05
N ALA A 136 15.29 2.20 -2.90
CA ALA A 136 14.83 3.57 -2.65
C ALA A 136 13.97 3.66 -1.38
N GLY A 137 13.11 2.67 -1.14
CA GLY A 137 12.31 2.54 0.08
C GLY A 137 13.15 2.40 1.35
N ILE A 138 14.21 1.58 1.30
CA ILE A 138 15.18 1.43 2.38
C ILE A 138 15.85 2.77 2.69
N LEU A 139 16.36 3.47 1.68
CA LEU A 139 17.05 4.76 1.89
C LEU A 139 16.08 5.83 2.41
N LEU A 140 14.88 5.94 1.84
CA LEU A 140 13.92 6.97 2.26
C LEU A 140 13.40 6.73 3.67
N SER A 141 13.15 5.48 4.06
CA SER A 141 12.76 5.13 5.43
C SER A 141 13.90 5.39 6.43
N PHE A 142 15.16 5.19 6.05
CA PHE A 142 16.29 5.57 6.87
C PHE A 142 16.42 7.09 7.03
N ILE A 143 16.26 7.87 5.95
CA ILE A 143 16.25 9.34 6.03
C ILE A 143 15.14 9.80 6.99
N ALA A 144 13.94 9.22 6.89
CA ALA A 144 12.86 9.51 7.82
C ALA A 144 13.21 9.19 9.28
N PHE A 145 13.86 8.05 9.51
CA PHE A 145 14.36 7.65 10.83
C PHE A 145 15.34 8.69 11.39
N VAL A 146 16.31 9.11 10.59
CA VAL A 146 17.33 10.10 10.97
C VAL A 146 16.71 11.46 11.33
N ILE A 147 15.71 11.91 10.56
CA ILE A 147 15.03 13.18 10.85
C ILE A 147 14.25 13.11 12.17
N LYS A 148 13.74 11.94 12.53
CA LYS A 148 12.91 11.73 13.72
C LYS A 148 13.75 11.56 14.99
N ASP A 149 15.02 11.19 14.86
CA ASP A 149 15.91 10.95 15.99
C ASP A 149 16.59 12.26 16.42
N GLU A 150 16.05 12.92 17.44
CA GLU A 150 16.57 14.21 17.94
C GLU A 150 17.87 14.04 18.76
N ASP A 151 18.15 12.85 19.29
CA ASP A 151 19.26 12.58 20.22
C ASP A 151 20.44 11.84 19.58
N ALA A 152 20.27 11.29 18.36
CA ALA A 152 21.33 10.57 17.69
C ALA A 152 22.44 11.50 17.21
N SER A 153 23.69 11.16 17.58
CA SER A 153 24.84 11.87 17.06
C SER A 153 24.93 11.66 15.55
N TRP A 154 24.97 12.76 14.79
CA TRP A 154 25.09 12.74 13.33
C TRP A 154 26.29 11.88 12.86
N ARG A 155 27.36 11.83 13.65
CA ARG A 155 28.53 10.97 13.40
C ARG A 155 28.23 9.47 13.51
N ARG A 156 27.29 9.05 14.36
CA ARG A 156 26.87 7.64 14.49
C ARG A 156 25.91 7.25 13.37
N ILE A 157 24.99 8.15 13.02
CA ILE A 157 24.06 8.00 11.90
C ILE A 157 24.81 7.85 10.57
N PHE A 158 25.71 8.78 10.27
CA PHE A 158 26.52 8.78 9.03
C PHE A 158 27.83 7.99 9.16
N GLY A 159 28.02 7.31 10.30
CA GLY A 159 29.14 6.41 10.52
C GLY A 159 28.83 5.02 9.98
N LEU A 160 29.15 4.00 10.78
CA LEU A 160 29.01 2.60 10.39
C LEU A 160 27.56 2.22 10.05
N THR A 161 26.57 2.79 10.76
CA THR A 161 25.14 2.50 10.52
C THR A 161 24.69 2.98 9.15
N GLY A 162 24.96 4.25 8.82
CA GLY A 162 24.60 4.82 7.52
C GLY A 162 25.32 4.14 6.37
N LEU A 163 26.61 3.79 6.56
CA LEU A 163 27.37 3.01 5.59
C LEU A 163 26.75 1.62 5.38
N ALA A 164 26.39 0.91 6.46
CA ALA A 164 25.76 -0.41 6.36
C ALA A 164 24.42 -0.37 5.61
N ILE A 165 23.60 0.66 5.86
CA ILE A 165 22.33 0.84 5.15
C ILE A 165 22.55 1.18 3.68
N LEU A 166 23.53 2.04 3.38
CA LEU A 166 23.90 2.37 2.00
C LEU A 166 24.38 1.12 1.25
N LEU A 167 25.29 0.35 1.84
CA LEU A 167 25.77 -0.90 1.26
C LEU A 167 24.64 -1.91 1.07
N THR A 168 23.72 -2.00 2.03
CA THR A 168 22.53 -2.86 1.91
C THR A 168 21.66 -2.42 0.72
N ALA A 169 21.42 -1.11 0.56
CA ALA A 169 20.63 -0.60 -0.57
C ALA A 169 21.33 -0.82 -1.92
N VAL A 170 22.66 -0.66 -1.99
CA VAL A 170 23.45 -0.94 -3.20
C VAL A 170 23.43 -2.42 -3.54
N ALA A 171 23.66 -3.30 -2.56
CA ALA A 171 23.61 -4.74 -2.73
C ALA A 171 22.22 -5.21 -3.15
N ALA A 172 21.16 -4.68 -2.52
CA ALA A 172 19.78 -4.95 -2.91
C ALA A 172 19.51 -4.49 -4.35
N PHE A 173 19.94 -3.29 -4.73
CA PHE A 173 19.78 -2.79 -6.10
C PHE A 173 20.47 -3.71 -7.12
N ALA A 174 21.75 -4.04 -6.89
CA ALA A 174 22.51 -4.89 -7.80
C ALA A 174 21.93 -6.32 -7.89
N GLY A 175 21.64 -6.94 -6.75
CA GLY A 175 21.10 -8.30 -6.70
C GLY A 175 19.71 -8.39 -7.33
N LEU A 176 18.81 -7.44 -7.01
CA LEU A 176 17.47 -7.41 -7.60
C LEU A 176 17.50 -7.09 -9.10
N ARG A 177 18.44 -6.24 -9.56
CA ARG A 177 18.63 -5.99 -11.00
C ARG A 177 19.12 -7.22 -11.74
N TYR A 178 20.04 -7.97 -11.14
CA TYR A 178 20.50 -9.25 -11.69
C TYR A 178 19.33 -10.23 -11.83
N VAL A 179 18.56 -10.44 -10.77
CA VAL A 179 17.36 -11.31 -10.81
C VAL A 179 16.34 -10.80 -11.83
N ALA A 180 16.07 -9.49 -11.87
CA ALA A 180 15.14 -8.90 -12.82
C ALA A 180 15.56 -9.14 -14.27
N SER A 181 16.86 -9.07 -14.57
CA SER A 181 17.37 -9.34 -15.92
C SER A 181 17.18 -10.80 -16.36
N SER A 182 17.25 -11.76 -15.41
CA SER A 182 16.98 -13.17 -15.69
C SER A 182 15.49 -13.50 -15.86
N MET A 183 14.60 -12.59 -15.44
CA MET A 183 13.15 -12.73 -15.59
C MET A 183 12.61 -12.06 -16.85
N ALA A 184 13.44 -11.30 -17.57
CA ALA A 184 13.04 -10.72 -18.83
C ALA A 184 12.84 -11.86 -19.86
N PRO A 185 11.71 -11.89 -20.60
CA PRO A 185 11.53 -12.88 -21.65
C PRO A 185 12.67 -12.72 -22.67
N GLU A 186 13.35 -13.84 -22.95
CA GLU A 186 14.37 -14.02 -24.00
C GLU A 186 13.85 -13.44 -25.33
N SER A 187 14.09 -12.15 -25.55
CA SER A 187 13.67 -11.41 -26.74
C SER A 187 14.90 -11.02 -27.55
N GLY A 188 15.82 -11.97 -27.72
CA GLY A 188 17.09 -11.81 -28.42
C GLY A 188 17.52 -13.10 -29.11
N GLY A 189 16.73 -13.58 -30.07
CA GLY A 189 17.16 -14.65 -30.96
C GLY A 189 18.41 -14.23 -31.74
N HIS A 190 19.54 -14.89 -31.48
CA HIS A 190 20.71 -14.86 -32.35
C HIS A 190 20.55 -15.95 -33.41
N SER A 191 19.83 -15.65 -34.49
CA SER A 191 19.91 -16.43 -35.74
C SER A 191 21.11 -15.93 -36.53
N HIS A 192 22.23 -16.65 -36.42
CA HIS A 192 23.34 -16.49 -37.36
C HIS A 192 22.95 -17.15 -38.68
N GLY A 193 22.37 -16.38 -39.59
CA GLY A 193 22.36 -16.68 -41.01
C GLY A 193 23.76 -16.44 -41.57
N THR A 194 24.63 -17.46 -41.54
CA THR A 194 25.86 -17.46 -42.34
C THR A 194 25.48 -17.75 -43.79
N GLY A 195 25.56 -16.74 -44.64
CA GLY A 195 25.44 -16.90 -46.07
C GLY A 195 26.61 -17.69 -46.65
N ALA A 196 26.28 -18.62 -47.54
CA ALA A 196 27.11 -19.07 -48.65
C ALA A 196 26.20 -19.81 -49.64
N GLY A 197 25.82 -19.12 -50.70
CA GLY A 197 25.06 -19.64 -51.82
C GLY A 197 25.20 -18.66 -52.97
N GLU A 198 26.31 -18.77 -53.70
CA GLU A 198 26.52 -18.12 -54.99
C GLU A 198 25.65 -18.74 -56.08
N SER A 199 25.40 -17.92 -57.12
CA SER A 199 24.84 -18.25 -58.46
C SER A 199 23.29 -18.30 -58.50
N GLU A 200 22.56 -17.60 -59.36
CA GLU A 200 22.80 -17.20 -60.76
C GLU A 200 22.08 -15.89 -61.14
N THR A 201 22.57 -15.35 -62.25
CA THR A 201 22.23 -14.20 -63.09
C THR A 201 20.78 -14.12 -63.62
N HIS A 202 20.23 -12.90 -63.81
CA HIS A 202 19.90 -12.30 -65.14
C HIS A 202 18.95 -11.08 -65.13
N HIS A 203 19.35 -10.06 -65.89
CA HIS A 203 18.63 -9.04 -66.70
C HIS A 203 17.76 -7.90 -66.12
N GLU A 204 18.32 -6.69 -66.28
CA GLU A 204 17.81 -5.46 -66.95
C GLU A 204 16.49 -4.74 -66.55
N GLU A 205 16.66 -3.45 -66.24
CA GLU A 205 15.75 -2.27 -66.20
C GLU A 205 15.11 -1.94 -67.59
N PRO A 206 14.24 -0.90 -67.81
CA PRO A 206 13.95 0.30 -67.00
C PRO A 206 12.48 0.82 -66.91
N THR A 207 12.26 1.73 -65.93
CA THR A 207 11.46 2.98 -65.95
C THR A 207 10.00 3.01 -66.48
N VAL A 208 9.06 3.58 -65.69
CA VAL A 208 8.26 4.80 -66.02
C VAL A 208 7.25 5.12 -64.90
N THR A 209 7.15 6.42 -64.67
CA THR A 209 6.35 7.28 -63.79
C THR A 209 4.83 7.07 -63.68
N GLY A 210 4.31 7.26 -62.46
CA GLY A 210 3.28 8.26 -62.10
C GLY A 210 1.81 8.00 -62.42
N SER A 211 0.94 7.94 -61.39
CA SER A 211 -0.36 8.64 -61.38
C SER A 211 -1.01 8.71 -59.98
N THR A 212 -1.03 9.91 -59.43
CA THR A 212 -2.16 10.67 -58.84
C THR A 212 -3.49 10.01 -58.41
N GLN A 213 -3.88 10.33 -57.16
CA GLN A 213 -5.21 10.85 -56.70
C GLN A 213 -6.36 9.91 -56.26
N PRO A 214 -7.39 10.40 -55.48
CA PRO A 214 -7.67 9.92 -54.12
C PRO A 214 -9.16 9.62 -53.79
N THR A 215 -9.46 9.41 -52.49
CA THR A 215 -10.74 9.56 -51.74
C THR A 215 -11.86 8.50 -51.90
N PRO A 216 -12.85 8.36 -50.96
CA PRO A 216 -12.96 8.78 -49.55
C PRO A 216 -13.54 7.70 -48.56
N GLN A 217 -13.57 8.08 -47.28
CA GLN A 217 -14.18 7.51 -46.08
C GLN A 217 -15.46 6.65 -46.20
N SER A 218 -15.58 5.65 -45.31
CA SER A 218 -16.86 5.34 -44.65
C SER A 218 -16.66 4.97 -43.17
N LYS A 219 -17.52 5.57 -42.34
CA LYS A 219 -17.58 5.68 -40.87
C LYS A 219 -18.23 4.41 -40.23
N PRO A 220 -18.53 4.34 -38.92
CA PRO A 220 -18.25 3.17 -38.07
C PRO A 220 -19.52 2.39 -37.66
N THR A 221 -19.41 1.07 -37.47
CA THR A 221 -20.53 0.26 -36.96
C THR A 221 -20.11 -0.57 -35.75
N ALA A 222 -20.60 -0.17 -34.58
CA ALA A 222 -20.81 -0.99 -33.38
C ALA A 222 -22.01 -0.38 -32.63
N PRO A 223 -22.76 -1.11 -31.76
CA PRO A 223 -22.48 -2.44 -31.23
C PRO A 223 -23.68 -3.42 -31.26
N ALA A 224 -23.41 -4.72 -31.39
CA ALA A 224 -24.38 -5.77 -31.04
C ALA A 224 -24.09 -6.23 -29.60
N ARG A 225 -25.11 -6.13 -28.74
CA ARG A 225 -25.15 -6.61 -27.35
C ARG A 225 -25.26 -8.13 -27.34
N THR A 226 -24.40 -8.83 -26.62
CA THR A 226 -24.57 -10.24 -26.25
C THR A 226 -24.79 -10.35 -24.74
N ALA A 227 -25.91 -10.98 -24.37
CA ALA A 227 -26.28 -11.33 -23.01
C ALA A 227 -25.60 -12.66 -22.57
N PRO A 228 -25.57 -12.98 -21.27
CA PRO A 228 -24.58 -13.88 -20.67
C PRO A 228 -24.92 -15.37 -20.79
N ALA A 229 -23.87 -16.19 -20.96
CA ALA A 229 -23.94 -17.65 -21.02
C ALA A 229 -24.02 -18.30 -19.62
N THR A 230 -24.93 -19.26 -19.51
CA THR A 230 -25.11 -20.22 -18.41
C THR A 230 -23.92 -21.21 -18.34
N PRO A 231 -23.42 -21.60 -17.15
CA PRO A 231 -22.37 -22.61 -17.04
C PRO A 231 -22.91 -24.04 -17.19
N PRO A 232 -22.17 -24.97 -17.80
CA PRO A 232 -22.56 -26.38 -17.86
C PRO A 232 -22.16 -27.15 -16.60
N SER A 233 -23.02 -28.12 -16.30
CA SER A 233 -23.13 -29.04 -15.18
C SER A 233 -21.95 -30.00 -14.95
N GLU A 234 -21.72 -30.29 -13.68
CA GLU A 234 -20.86 -31.34 -13.12
C GLU A 234 -21.12 -32.72 -13.75
N GLN A 235 -20.07 -33.38 -14.21
CA GLN A 235 -20.04 -34.82 -14.45
C GLN A 235 -19.12 -35.50 -13.42
N SER A 236 -19.77 -36.23 -12.52
CA SER A 236 -19.21 -37.16 -11.55
C SER A 236 -18.67 -38.39 -12.28
N HIS A 237 -17.36 -38.64 -12.22
CA HIS A 237 -16.76 -39.93 -12.55
C HIS A 237 -16.52 -40.72 -11.27
N ASP A 238 -17.33 -41.77 -11.11
CA ASP A 238 -17.19 -42.86 -10.15
C ASP A 238 -16.53 -44.02 -10.91
N ASP A 239 -15.33 -44.42 -10.50
CA ASP A 239 -14.69 -45.66 -10.96
C ASP A 239 -14.12 -46.38 -9.73
N GLY A 240 -14.93 -47.30 -9.21
CA GLY A 240 -14.54 -48.25 -8.18
C GLY A 240 -13.63 -49.36 -8.74
N HIS A 241 -12.54 -49.63 -8.04
CA HIS A 241 -11.80 -50.88 -8.19
C HIS A 241 -11.60 -51.54 -6.82
N ALA A 242 -12.35 -52.63 -6.63
CA ALA A 242 -12.14 -53.63 -5.61
C ALA A 242 -11.16 -54.69 -6.12
N HIS A 243 -10.17 -55.06 -5.31
CA HIS A 243 -9.55 -56.38 -5.36
C HIS A 243 -9.32 -56.87 -3.92
N GLY A 244 -10.07 -57.90 -3.56
CA GLY A 244 -9.74 -58.77 -2.45
C GLY A 244 -8.90 -59.95 -2.95
N HIS A 245 -7.87 -60.29 -2.20
CA HIS A 245 -7.57 -61.62 -1.67
C HIS A 245 -6.45 -61.51 -0.64
#